data_AF-A0AAE2CRD9-F1
#
_entry.id   AF-A0AAE2CRD9-F1
#
_cell.length_a   1.000
_cell.length_b   1.000
_cell.length_c   1.000
_cell.angle_alpha   90.00
_cell.angle_beta   90.00
_cell.angle_gamma   90.00
#
_symmetry.space_group_name_H-M   'P 1'
#
loop_
_entity.id
_entity.type
_entity.pdbx_description
1 polymer ?
#
loop_
_entity_poly.entity_id
_entity_poly.type
_entity_poly.pdbx_seq_one_letter_code
_entity_poly.pdbx_strand_id
1 'polypeptide(L)'
;MSGCPQMLHSGHIDMGTLYKDTSPVGTLCYIDPEYQRTGLVSPKSDVYAFGMVVLQLLTAKPAIALARTVEMAVDDDRLDRVLDAEAGNWPAEETKELAILALRCTELCHRNRPDLRNQILPALEKLIIVVMNDPCVAADGYSYDRKAIEEWLKKNGSSPPPWTHGKNPTVERRSCQPLQGMRRKLEGAENQNESVEHEVA
;
A
#
# COMPACT_ATOMS: atom_id res chain seq x y z
N MET A 1 -36.77 -21.37 50.02
CA MET A 1 -36.70 -19.91 49.79
C MET A 1 -35.33 -19.47 50.27
N SER A 2 -34.35 -19.51 49.38
CA SER A 2 -32.93 -19.33 49.71
C SER A 2 -32.51 -17.92 49.34
N GLY A 3 -32.12 -17.11 50.33
CA GLY A 3 -31.53 -15.79 50.13
C GLY A 3 -30.05 -15.84 50.49
N CYS A 4 -29.17 -15.57 49.52
CA CYS A 4 -27.75 -15.31 49.75
C CYS A 4 -27.46 -13.82 49.45
N PRO A 5 -26.50 -13.20 50.17
CA PRO A 5 -26.39 -11.76 50.27
C PRO A 5 -25.60 -11.12 49.11
N GLN A 6 -25.90 -9.84 48.87
CA GLN A 6 -25.23 -8.97 47.90
C GLN A 6 -23.74 -8.78 48.22
N MET A 7 -22.89 -8.87 47.19
CA MET A 7 -21.53 -8.36 47.20
C MET A 7 -21.40 -7.38 46.02
N LEU A 8 -21.26 -6.10 46.35
CA LEU A 8 -20.79 -5.08 45.41
C LEU A 8 -19.32 -5.38 45.07
N HIS A 9 -18.98 -5.44 43.79
CA HIS A 9 -17.61 -5.25 43.32
C HIS A 9 -17.61 -4.15 42.26
N SER A 10 -16.97 -3.04 42.62
CA SER A 10 -16.64 -1.93 41.75
C SER A 10 -15.32 -2.24 41.04
N GLY A 11 -15.29 -1.99 39.73
CA GLY A 11 -14.06 -1.65 38.99
C GLY A 11 -13.31 -2.80 38.33
N HIS A 12 -13.55 -3.00 37.03
CA HIS A 12 -12.45 -3.14 36.07
C HIS A 12 -12.90 -2.61 34.71
N ILE A 13 -12.14 -1.68 34.16
CA ILE A 13 -12.36 -1.11 32.82
C ILE A 13 -12.02 -2.20 31.81
N ASP A 14 -13.02 -2.77 31.17
CA ASP A 14 -12.81 -3.71 30.07
C ASP A 14 -12.52 -2.91 28.80
N MET A 15 -11.23 -2.63 28.56
CA MET A 15 -10.71 -2.20 27.26
C MET A 15 -10.71 -3.40 26.30
N GLY A 16 -11.87 -4.01 26.10
CA GLY A 16 -12.09 -5.02 25.08
C GLY A 16 -12.23 -4.31 23.73
N THR A 17 -11.28 -4.53 22.83
CA THR A 17 -11.47 -4.19 21.41
C THR A 17 -12.82 -4.76 20.97
N LEU A 18 -13.73 -3.90 20.51
CA LEU A 18 -15.07 -4.30 20.10
C LEU A 18 -14.96 -5.25 18.90
N TYR A 19 -15.07 -6.55 19.19
CA TYR A 19 -15.13 -7.63 18.21
C TYR A 19 -16.46 -7.51 17.47
N LYS A 20 -16.41 -7.18 16.18
CA LYS A 20 -17.58 -7.27 15.31
C LYS A 20 -17.34 -8.41 14.34
N ASP A 21 -18.19 -9.42 14.44
CA ASP A 21 -18.27 -10.50 13.47
C ASP A 21 -18.92 -9.94 12.20
N THR A 22 -18.16 -9.83 11.11
CA THR A 22 -18.65 -9.28 9.84
C THR A 22 -18.40 -10.28 8.73
N SER A 23 -19.41 -10.50 7.88
CA SER A 23 -19.22 -11.24 6.64
C SER A 23 -18.09 -10.59 5.83
N PRO A 24 -17.17 -11.37 5.23
CA PRO A 24 -16.16 -10.82 4.34
C PRO A 24 -16.82 -10.04 3.19
N VAL A 25 -16.43 -8.78 3.02
CA VAL A 25 -16.81 -7.90 1.91
C VAL A 25 -15.53 -7.25 1.40
N GLY A 26 -15.29 -7.29 0.09
CA GLY A 26 -14.10 -6.69 -0.53
C GLY A 26 -13.75 -7.34 -1.87
N THR A 27 -12.83 -6.74 -2.62
CA THR A 27 -12.25 -7.37 -3.81
C THR A 27 -11.41 -8.57 -3.37
N LEU A 28 -11.78 -9.78 -3.80
CA LEU A 28 -11.33 -11.07 -3.25
C LEU A 28 -9.81 -11.15 -2.96
N CYS A 29 -8.98 -10.56 -3.81
CA CYS A 29 -7.53 -10.69 -3.72
C CYS A 29 -6.87 -9.79 -2.64
N TYR A 30 -7.59 -8.84 -2.05
CA TYR A 30 -7.09 -7.99 -0.95
C TYR A 30 -7.67 -8.40 0.41
N ILE A 31 -8.62 -9.34 0.42
CA ILE A 31 -9.19 -9.85 1.66
C ILE A 31 -8.14 -10.71 2.34
N ASP A 32 -7.87 -10.39 3.61
CA ASP A 32 -6.99 -11.19 4.46
C ASP A 32 -7.52 -12.63 4.57
N PRO A 33 -6.73 -13.66 4.21
CA PRO A 33 -7.17 -15.05 4.24
C PRO A 33 -7.53 -15.53 5.66
N GLU A 34 -6.96 -14.93 6.71
CA GLU A 34 -7.39 -15.19 8.08
C GLU A 34 -8.72 -14.52 8.42
N TYR A 35 -8.94 -13.28 7.97
CA TYR A 35 -10.24 -12.63 8.09
C TYR A 35 -11.32 -13.43 7.33
N GLN A 36 -11.05 -13.83 6.10
CA GLN A 36 -11.98 -14.62 5.29
C GLN A 36 -12.38 -15.94 5.97
N ARG A 37 -11.44 -16.60 6.63
CA ARG A 37 -11.65 -17.88 7.32
C ARG A 37 -12.31 -17.74 8.69
N THR A 38 -12.03 -16.66 9.40
CA THR A 38 -12.44 -16.50 10.81
C THR A 38 -13.58 -15.52 11.04
N GLY A 39 -13.86 -14.63 10.08
CA GLY A 39 -14.77 -13.48 10.25
C GLY A 39 -14.19 -12.34 11.10
N LEU A 40 -12.96 -12.47 11.60
CA LEU A 40 -12.35 -11.49 12.49
C LEU A 40 -11.50 -10.46 11.74
N VAL A 41 -11.95 -9.19 11.77
CA VAL A 41 -11.16 -8.06 11.28
C VAL A 41 -10.15 -7.61 12.34
N SER A 42 -8.91 -7.36 11.92
CA SER A 42 -7.87 -6.80 12.79
C SER A 42 -7.00 -5.79 12.04
N PRO A 43 -6.20 -4.96 12.73
CA PRO A 43 -5.19 -4.14 12.07
C PRO A 43 -4.20 -4.94 11.20
N LYS A 44 -4.03 -6.25 11.47
CA LYS A 44 -3.20 -7.12 10.61
C LYS A 44 -3.87 -7.47 9.29
N SER A 45 -5.19 -7.35 9.20
CA SER A 45 -5.93 -7.52 7.95
C SER A 45 -5.67 -6.34 7.01
N ASP A 46 -5.59 -5.12 7.55
CA ASP A 46 -5.16 -3.94 6.79
C ASP A 46 -3.72 -4.06 6.30
N VAL A 47 -2.82 -4.63 7.13
CA VAL A 47 -1.42 -4.91 6.74
C VAL A 47 -1.36 -5.87 5.55
N TYR A 48 -2.20 -6.90 5.52
CA TYR A 48 -2.27 -7.83 4.38
C TYR A 48 -2.70 -7.10 3.10
N ALA A 49 -3.80 -6.34 3.16
CA ALA A 49 -4.29 -5.56 2.02
C ALA A 49 -3.23 -4.56 1.53
N PHE A 50 -2.55 -3.88 2.45
CA PHE A 50 -1.41 -3.01 2.15
C PHE A 50 -0.30 -3.74 1.39
N GLY A 51 0.10 -4.93 1.84
CA GLY A 51 1.10 -5.76 1.16
C GLY A 51 0.69 -6.09 -0.28
N MET A 52 -0.57 -6.51 -0.48
CA MET A 52 -1.10 -6.80 -1.82
C MET A 52 -1.12 -5.58 -2.73
N VAL A 53 -1.45 -4.40 -2.19
CA VAL A 53 -1.38 -3.13 -2.92
C VAL A 53 0.07 -2.83 -3.30
N VAL A 54 1.04 -2.95 -2.39
CA VAL A 54 2.46 -2.72 -2.71
C VAL A 54 2.95 -3.69 -3.80
N LEU A 55 2.59 -4.97 -3.75
CA LEU A 55 2.97 -5.93 -4.79
C LEU A 55 2.38 -5.58 -6.17
N GLN A 56 1.12 -5.14 -6.21
CA GLN A 56 0.55 -4.60 -7.44
C GLN A 56 1.28 -3.34 -7.85
N LEU A 57 1.68 -2.53 -6.87
CA LEU A 57 2.41 -1.30 -7.10
C LEU A 57 3.85 -1.51 -7.59
N LEU A 58 4.37 -2.73 -7.54
CA LEU A 58 5.67 -3.07 -8.10
C LEU A 58 5.55 -3.64 -9.51
N THR A 59 4.46 -4.36 -9.77
CA THR A 59 4.34 -5.24 -10.95
C THR A 59 3.40 -4.72 -12.03
N ALA A 60 2.46 -3.82 -11.66
CA ALA A 60 1.32 -3.40 -12.47
C ALA A 60 0.49 -4.57 -13.02
N LYS A 61 0.46 -5.68 -12.29
CA LYS A 61 -0.27 -6.90 -12.66
C LYS A 61 -1.51 -7.07 -11.79
N PRO A 62 -2.52 -7.79 -12.28
CA PRO A 62 -3.66 -8.18 -11.46
C PRO A 62 -3.22 -8.93 -10.19
N ALA A 63 -4.00 -8.79 -9.13
CA ALA A 63 -3.71 -9.33 -7.81
C ALA A 63 -3.67 -10.87 -7.74
N ILE A 64 -4.17 -11.56 -8.75
CA ILE A 64 -4.29 -13.02 -8.77
C ILE A 64 -2.92 -13.70 -8.79
N ALA A 65 -2.68 -14.61 -7.84
CA ALA A 65 -1.41 -15.32 -7.66
C ALA A 65 -0.17 -14.40 -7.56
N LEU A 66 -0.37 -13.12 -7.23
CA LEU A 66 0.68 -12.11 -7.35
C LEU A 66 1.78 -12.29 -6.30
N ALA A 67 1.41 -12.53 -5.04
CA ALA A 67 2.37 -12.76 -3.96
C ALA A 67 3.32 -13.92 -4.28
N ARG A 68 2.76 -15.07 -4.73
CA ARG A 68 3.57 -16.22 -5.15
C ARG A 68 4.48 -15.91 -6.33
N THR A 69 3.99 -15.16 -7.32
CA THR A 69 4.77 -14.79 -8.50
C THR A 69 5.96 -13.91 -8.13
N VAL A 70 5.76 -12.95 -7.22
CA VAL A 70 6.83 -12.07 -6.74
C VAL A 70 7.79 -12.84 -5.82
N GLU A 71 7.30 -13.68 -4.92
CA GLU A 71 8.11 -14.53 -4.05
C GLU A 71 9.10 -15.38 -4.86
N MET A 72 8.62 -16.12 -5.86
CA MET A 72 9.48 -16.91 -6.75
C MET A 72 10.52 -16.04 -7.47
N ALA A 73 10.13 -14.85 -7.92
CA ALA A 73 11.05 -13.93 -8.59
C ALA A 73 12.11 -13.36 -7.63
N VAL A 74 11.77 -13.14 -6.36
CA VAL A 74 12.74 -12.71 -5.33
C VAL A 74 13.72 -13.84 -5.00
N ASP A 75 13.22 -15.07 -4.84
CA ASP A 75 14.01 -16.26 -4.51
C ASP A 75 14.99 -16.62 -5.63
N ASP A 76 14.56 -16.50 -6.89
CA ASP A 76 15.39 -16.74 -8.08
C ASP A 76 16.36 -15.58 -8.38
N ASP A 77 16.34 -14.49 -7.59
CA ASP A 77 17.05 -13.23 -7.86
C ASP A 77 16.71 -12.63 -9.24
N ARG A 78 15.45 -12.79 -9.65
CA ARG A 78 14.85 -12.37 -10.93
C ARG A 78 13.70 -11.39 -10.78
N LEU A 79 13.73 -10.55 -9.74
CA LEU A 79 12.69 -9.56 -9.48
C LEU A 79 12.47 -8.63 -10.69
N ASP A 80 13.53 -8.33 -11.45
CA ASP A 80 13.50 -7.56 -12.71
C ASP A 80 12.42 -8.00 -13.69
N ARG A 81 12.10 -9.30 -13.74
CA ARG A 81 11.15 -9.89 -14.70
C ARG A 81 9.69 -9.60 -14.38
N VAL A 82 9.40 -9.26 -13.12
CA VAL A 82 8.02 -9.09 -12.67
C VAL A 82 7.65 -7.63 -12.45
N LEU A 83 8.62 -6.75 -12.36
CA LEU A 83 8.43 -5.30 -12.21
C LEU A 83 7.72 -4.69 -13.42
N ASP A 84 6.96 -3.62 -13.19
CA ASP A 84 6.35 -2.85 -14.27
C ASP A 84 7.43 -2.22 -15.15
N ALA A 85 7.49 -2.60 -16.42
CA ALA A 85 8.46 -2.07 -17.37
C ALA A 85 8.16 -0.61 -17.78
N GLU A 86 6.90 -0.16 -17.63
CA GLU A 86 6.48 1.21 -17.97
C GLU A 86 6.75 2.22 -16.85
N ALA A 87 7.14 1.72 -15.67
CA ALA A 87 7.47 2.50 -14.50
C ALA A 87 8.84 3.21 -14.60
N GLY A 88 9.63 2.91 -15.63
CA GLY A 88 10.96 3.48 -15.82
C GLY A 88 12.03 2.71 -15.06
N ASN A 89 13.02 3.42 -14.52
CA ASN A 89 14.15 2.78 -13.86
C ASN A 89 13.85 2.48 -12.39
N TRP A 90 13.80 1.19 -12.05
CA TRP A 90 13.66 0.74 -10.67
C TRP A 90 15.02 0.70 -9.96
N PRO A 91 15.15 1.31 -8.76
CA PRO A 91 16.35 1.18 -7.95
C PRO A 91 16.37 -0.25 -7.35
N ALA A 92 17.27 -1.11 -7.82
CA ALA A 92 17.14 -2.56 -7.67
C ALA A 92 17.14 -3.02 -6.21
N GLU A 93 18.04 -2.48 -5.39
CA GLU A 93 18.20 -2.80 -3.99
C GLU A 93 16.97 -2.37 -3.16
N GLU A 94 16.53 -1.13 -3.31
CA GLU A 94 15.39 -0.57 -2.59
C GLU A 94 14.08 -1.25 -3.04
N THR A 95 13.98 -1.58 -4.32
CA THR A 95 12.83 -2.31 -4.87
C THR A 95 12.76 -3.72 -4.30
N LYS A 96 13.90 -4.39 -4.15
CA LYS A 96 13.98 -5.71 -3.50
C LYS A 96 13.65 -5.62 -2.01
N GLU A 97 14.16 -4.63 -1.28
CA GLU A 97 13.79 -4.37 0.12
C GLU A 97 12.27 -4.16 0.27
N LEU A 98 11.66 -3.35 -0.61
CA LEU A 98 10.23 -3.09 -0.60
C LEU A 98 9.40 -4.34 -0.94
N ALA A 99 9.82 -5.12 -1.94
CA ALA A 99 9.17 -6.37 -2.32
C ALA A 99 9.15 -7.38 -1.16
N ILE A 100 10.29 -7.55 -0.47
CA ILE A 100 10.40 -8.43 0.69
C ILE A 100 9.50 -7.96 1.83
N LEU A 101 9.47 -6.65 2.11
CA LEU A 101 8.56 -6.09 3.11
C LEU A 101 7.10 -6.38 2.76
N ALA A 102 6.71 -6.19 1.50
CA ALA A 102 5.37 -6.46 1.01
C ALA A 102 5.00 -7.95 1.12
N LEU A 103 5.90 -8.87 0.77
CA LEU A 103 5.70 -10.31 0.93
C LEU A 103 5.46 -10.69 2.40
N ARG A 104 6.24 -10.12 3.32
CA ARG A 104 6.03 -10.31 4.78
C ARG A 104 4.69 -9.76 5.25
N CYS A 105 4.20 -8.67 4.66
CA CYS A 105 2.85 -8.16 4.93
C CYS A 105 1.76 -9.14 4.45
N THR A 106 2.01 -9.89 3.37
CA THR A 106 1.08 -10.86 2.78
C THR A 106 1.15 -12.27 3.37
N GLU A 107 1.85 -12.46 4.50
CA GLU A 107 1.90 -13.73 5.21
C GLU A 107 0.49 -14.25 5.56
N LEU A 108 0.26 -15.54 5.34
CA LEU A 108 -1.04 -16.16 5.62
C LEU A 108 -1.38 -16.17 7.12
N CYS A 109 -0.35 -16.19 7.97
CA CYS A 109 -0.47 -16.10 9.42
C CYS A 109 -0.26 -14.64 9.86
N HIS A 110 -1.30 -14.01 10.41
CA HIS A 110 -1.32 -12.61 10.88
C HIS A 110 -0.24 -12.31 11.92
N ARG A 111 0.23 -13.33 12.65
CA ARG A 111 1.30 -13.20 13.66
C ARG A 111 2.67 -12.99 13.02
N ASN A 112 2.88 -13.52 11.82
CA ASN A 112 4.14 -13.38 11.07
C ASN A 112 4.24 -12.02 10.35
N ARG A 113 3.09 -11.38 10.11
CA ARG A 113 3.05 -10.04 9.49
C ARG A 113 3.74 -9.01 10.38
N PRO A 114 4.52 -8.08 9.81
CA PRO A 114 5.17 -7.02 10.59
C PRO A 114 4.14 -6.07 11.21
N ASP A 115 4.55 -5.36 12.25
CA ASP A 115 3.74 -4.30 12.85
C ASP A 115 3.78 -3.03 11.98
N LEU A 116 2.61 -2.41 11.76
CA LEU A 116 2.51 -1.23 10.91
C LEU A 116 3.36 -0.08 11.43
N ARG A 117 3.23 0.25 12.71
CA ARG A 117 3.88 1.42 13.30
C ARG A 117 5.38 1.23 13.51
N ASN A 118 5.76 0.05 13.99
CA ASN A 118 7.12 -0.16 14.51
C ASN A 118 8.06 -0.83 13.51
N GLN A 119 7.54 -1.45 12.44
CA GLN A 119 8.35 -2.16 11.45
C GLN A 119 8.11 -1.66 10.02
N ILE A 120 6.85 -1.52 9.60
CA ILE A 120 6.52 -1.11 8.23
C ILE A 120 6.84 0.38 8.03
N LEU A 121 6.29 1.28 8.85
CA LEU A 121 6.50 2.73 8.67
C LEU A 121 7.98 3.13 8.69
N PRO A 122 8.83 2.69 9.64
CA PRO A 122 10.25 3.04 9.63
C PRO A 122 11.00 2.50 8.39
N ALA A 123 10.62 1.32 7.89
CA ALA A 123 11.21 0.77 6.68
C ALA A 123 10.83 1.61 5.45
N LEU A 124 9.57 2.04 5.34
CA LEU A 124 9.12 2.93 4.26
C LEU A 124 9.79 4.31 4.34
N GLU A 125 9.92 4.88 5.54
CA GLU A 125 10.62 6.16 5.75
C GLU A 125 12.08 6.09 5.28
N LYS A 126 12.79 5.00 5.61
CA LYS A 126 14.15 4.75 5.12
C LYS A 126 14.18 4.71 3.60
N LEU A 127 13.28 3.95 2.97
CA LEU A 127 13.24 3.80 1.51
C LEU A 127 12.96 5.14 0.81
N ILE A 128 12.05 5.95 1.34
CA ILE A 128 11.71 7.27 0.80
C ILE A 128 12.93 8.19 0.75
N ILE A 129 13.75 8.21 1.80
CA ILE A 129 14.96 9.07 1.86
C ILE A 129 16.00 8.66 0.80
N VAL A 130 16.05 7.39 0.42
CA VAL A 130 16.99 6.90 -0.58
C VAL A 130 16.54 7.25 -1.99
N VAL A 131 15.24 7.13 -2.27
CA VAL A 131 14.70 7.35 -3.62
C VAL A 131 14.38 8.82 -3.91
N MET A 132 14.17 9.65 -2.87
CA MET A 132 13.87 11.08 -3.00
C MET A 132 14.93 11.94 -2.30
N ASN A 133 15.32 13.06 -2.93
CA ASN A 133 16.30 13.98 -2.37
C ASN A 133 15.61 15.13 -1.65
N ASP A 134 15.61 15.10 -0.32
CA ASP A 134 14.93 16.08 0.55
C ASP A 134 13.44 16.25 0.16
N PRO A 135 12.62 15.20 0.39
CA PRO A 135 11.23 15.18 -0.03
C PRO A 135 10.41 16.22 0.74
N CYS A 136 9.63 17.01 0.01
CA CYS A 136 8.72 18.00 0.56
C CYS A 136 7.31 17.80 0.02
N VAL A 137 6.32 17.80 0.91
CA VAL A 137 4.90 17.65 0.56
C VAL A 137 4.36 19.03 0.21
N ALA A 138 3.82 19.18 -1.01
CA ALA A 138 3.14 20.39 -1.43
C ALA A 138 1.66 20.37 -1.00
N ALA A 139 0.98 21.51 -1.15
CA ALA A 139 -0.43 21.66 -0.76
C ALA A 139 -1.40 20.75 -1.54
N ASP A 140 -0.97 20.23 -2.69
CA ASP A 140 -1.71 19.26 -3.50
C ASP A 140 -1.58 17.82 -2.99
N GLY A 141 -0.83 17.59 -1.89
CA GLY A 141 -0.60 16.28 -1.29
C GLY A 141 0.49 15.46 -1.97
N TYR A 142 1.17 15.98 -3.00
CA TYR A 142 2.27 15.29 -3.65
C TYR A 142 3.61 15.65 -3.03
N SER A 143 4.51 14.66 -2.98
CA SER A 143 5.90 14.85 -2.56
C SER A 143 6.78 15.18 -3.77
N TYR A 144 7.65 16.17 -3.62
CA TYR A 144 8.63 16.58 -4.62
C TYR A 144 10.02 16.71 -3.98
N ASP A 145 11.07 16.60 -4.77
CA ASP A 145 12.42 16.94 -4.31
C ASP A 145 12.51 18.46 -4.06
N ARG A 146 13.02 18.90 -2.90
CA ARG A 146 13.13 20.34 -2.57
C ARG A 146 13.82 21.14 -3.67
N LYS A 147 14.94 20.63 -4.18
CA LYS A 147 15.72 21.28 -5.25
C LYS A 147 14.88 21.51 -6.50
N ALA A 148 14.03 20.56 -6.85
CA ALA A 148 13.18 20.67 -8.03
C ALA A 148 12.10 21.75 -7.85
N ILE A 149 11.53 21.90 -6.64
CA ILE A 149 10.64 23.02 -6.32
C ILE A 149 11.39 24.36 -6.41
N GLU A 150 12.58 24.45 -5.79
CA GLU A 150 13.39 25.67 -5.80
C GLU A 150 13.77 26.11 -7.21
N GLU A 151 14.16 25.17 -8.07
CA GLU A 151 14.49 25.43 -9.48
C GLU A 151 13.26 25.92 -10.27
N TRP A 152 12.09 25.32 -10.06
CA TRP A 152 10.85 25.81 -10.66
C TRP A 152 10.57 27.25 -10.24
N LEU A 153 10.59 27.52 -8.93
CA LEU A 153 10.27 28.83 -8.38
C LEU A 153 11.22 29.90 -8.93
N LYS A 154 12.51 29.58 -9.07
CA LYS A 154 13.51 30.45 -9.71
C LYS A 154 13.18 30.75 -11.17
N LYS A 155 12.69 29.76 -11.92
CA LYS A 155 12.41 29.89 -13.36
C LYS A 155 11.08 30.60 -13.65
N ASN A 156 10.04 30.30 -12.87
CA ASN A 156 8.66 30.67 -13.21
C ASN A 156 8.07 31.73 -12.26
N GLY A 157 8.75 32.09 -11.17
CA GLY A 157 8.32 33.12 -10.22
C GLY A 157 7.01 32.82 -9.48
N SER A 158 6.48 31.61 -9.62
CA SER A 158 5.18 31.18 -9.09
C SER A 158 5.20 29.69 -8.80
N SER A 159 4.33 29.25 -7.88
CA SER A 159 4.18 27.83 -7.52
C SER A 159 3.88 26.99 -8.77
N PRO A 160 4.39 25.75 -8.87
CA PRO A 160 3.91 24.79 -9.86
C PRO A 160 2.38 24.68 -9.82
N PRO A 161 1.71 24.57 -10.97
CA PRO A 161 0.28 24.32 -10.99
C PRO A 161 -0.01 22.94 -10.38
N PRO A 162 -1.17 22.76 -9.73
CA PRO A 162 -1.62 21.45 -9.28
C PRO A 162 -1.68 20.47 -10.45
N TRP A 163 -1.43 19.19 -10.17
CA TRP A 163 -1.65 18.12 -11.16
C TRP A 163 -3.12 18.08 -11.57
N THR A 164 -3.41 18.49 -12.81
CA THR A 164 -4.75 18.42 -13.41
C THR A 164 -4.68 17.58 -14.69
N HIS A 165 -5.56 16.58 -14.81
CA HIS A 165 -5.81 15.80 -16.03
C HIS A 165 -4.56 15.41 -16.85
N GLY A 166 -3.60 14.74 -16.21
CA GLY A 166 -2.43 14.18 -16.90
C GLY A 166 -1.44 15.19 -17.50
N LYS A 167 -1.54 16.48 -17.16
CA LYS A 167 -0.59 17.51 -17.58
C LYS A 167 -0.10 18.32 -16.37
N ASN A 168 1.10 18.02 -15.87
CA ASN A 168 1.87 18.98 -15.09
C ASN A 168 3.15 19.35 -15.84
N PRO A 169 3.29 20.60 -16.32
CA PRO A 169 4.37 20.90 -17.24
C PRO A 169 5.80 21.02 -16.70
N THR A 170 6.15 21.04 -15.39
CA THR A 170 7.56 21.47 -15.08
C THR A 170 8.25 21.15 -13.73
N VAL A 171 7.78 20.28 -12.83
CA VAL A 171 8.69 19.76 -11.77
C VAL A 171 8.99 18.34 -12.19
N GLU A 172 10.19 18.13 -12.73
CA GLU A 172 10.69 16.84 -13.18
C GLU A 172 10.56 15.85 -12.01
N ARG A 173 9.53 14.98 -12.04
CA ARG A 173 9.32 13.91 -11.05
C ARG A 173 10.37 12.82 -11.29
N ARG A 174 11.65 13.15 -11.14
CA ARG A 174 12.77 12.23 -11.45
C ARG A 174 12.74 11.00 -10.53
N SER A 175 12.18 11.09 -9.33
CA SER A 175 12.25 10.06 -8.29
C SER A 175 11.06 9.09 -8.23
N CYS A 176 9.89 9.43 -8.76
CA CYS A 176 8.66 8.62 -8.64
C CYS A 176 8.00 8.32 -9.99
N GLN A 177 8.79 8.10 -11.05
CA GLN A 177 8.27 7.58 -12.33
C GLN A 177 7.50 6.27 -12.18
N PRO A 178 7.90 5.35 -11.27
CA PRO A 178 7.24 4.06 -11.18
C PRO A 178 5.75 4.10 -10.80
N LEU A 179 5.42 4.93 -9.82
CA LEU A 179 4.05 5.11 -9.34
C LEU A 179 3.16 5.83 -10.37
N GLN A 180 3.74 6.60 -11.29
CA GLN A 180 2.98 7.32 -12.33
C GLN A 180 2.54 6.42 -13.47
N GLY A 181 3.43 5.53 -13.96
CA GLY A 181 3.09 4.56 -15.01
C GLY A 181 1.93 3.67 -14.59
N MET A 182 1.97 3.27 -13.34
CA MET A 182 1.01 2.41 -12.69
C MET A 182 -0.34 3.04 -12.40
N ARG A 183 -0.36 4.31 -11.98
CA ARG A 183 -1.61 5.06 -11.83
C ARG A 183 -2.35 5.16 -13.16
N ARG A 184 -1.65 5.41 -14.27
CA ARG A 184 -2.27 5.41 -15.61
C ARG A 184 -2.90 4.06 -15.96
N LYS A 185 -2.31 2.94 -15.51
CA LYS A 185 -2.86 1.60 -15.71
C LYS A 185 -4.02 1.29 -14.78
N LEU A 186 -3.99 1.71 -13.51
CA LEU A 186 -5.11 1.61 -12.59
C LEU A 186 -6.33 2.40 -13.09
N GLU A 187 -6.13 3.64 -13.51
CA GLU A 187 -7.17 4.47 -14.14
C GLU A 187 -7.70 3.84 -15.45
N GLY A 188 -6.87 3.09 -16.18
CA GLY A 188 -7.28 2.32 -17.36
C GLY A 188 -8.00 1.00 -17.05
N ALA A 189 -7.74 0.39 -15.89
CA ALA A 189 -8.33 -0.87 -15.45
C ALA A 189 -9.69 -0.66 -14.76
N GLU A 190 -9.89 0.45 -14.05
CA GLU A 190 -11.21 0.85 -13.51
C GLU A 190 -12.26 0.92 -14.64
N ASN A 191 -11.90 1.48 -15.80
CA ASN A 191 -12.78 1.54 -16.99
C ASN A 191 -13.09 0.17 -17.61
N GLN A 192 -12.26 -0.85 -17.39
CA GLN A 192 -12.50 -2.21 -17.89
C GLN A 192 -13.31 -3.04 -16.88
N ASN A 193 -13.21 -2.73 -15.59
CA ASN A 193 -13.92 -3.44 -14.53
C ASN A 193 -15.42 -3.08 -14.49
N GLU A 194 -15.79 -1.88 -14.94
CA GLU A 194 -17.19 -1.45 -15.13
C GLU A 194 -17.90 -2.24 -16.25
N SER A 195 -17.13 -2.85 -17.17
CA SER A 195 -17.68 -3.71 -18.24
C SER A 195 -17.97 -5.14 -17.75
N VAL A 196 -17.34 -5.60 -16.67
CA VAL A 196 -17.52 -6.98 -16.15
C VAL A 196 -18.73 -7.07 -15.22
N GLU A 197 -19.06 -6.01 -14.46
CA GLU A 197 -20.28 -5.99 -13.64
C GLU A 197 -21.58 -5.98 -14.46
N HIS A 198 -21.52 -5.56 -15.73
CA HIS A 198 -22.68 -5.56 -16.63
C HIS A 198 -22.94 -6.92 -17.31
N GLU A 199 -22.04 -7.89 -17.19
CA GLU A 199 -22.17 -9.23 -17.81
C GLU A 199 -22.59 -10.31 -16.79
N VAL A 200 -22.63 -9.98 -15.49
CA VAL A 200 -23.03 -10.90 -14.41
C VAL A 200 -24.28 -10.44 -13.65
N ALA A 201 -25.00 -9.44 -14.18
CA ALA A 201 -26.28 -8.93 -13.66
C ALA A 201 -27.48 -9.43 -14.47
#